data_AF-A0ABD5NTH1-F1
#
_entry.id   AF-A0ABD5NTH1-F1
#
_cell.length_a   1.000
_cell.length_b   1.000
_cell.length_c   1.000
_cell.angle_alpha   90.00
_cell.angle_beta   90.00
_cell.angle_gamma   90.00
#
_symmetry.space_group_name_H-M   'P 1'
#
loop_
_entity.id
_entity.type
_entity.pdbx_description
1 polymer ?
#
loop_
_entity_poly.entity_id
_entity_poly.type
_entity_poly.pdbx_seq_one_letter_code
_entity_poly.pdbx_strand_id
1 'polypeptide(L)'
;MAIGKWDRADLEDEVTDRVVFATNHQGDNPADLRRFINSYRDRWIIENGFKEAKKFLAETRSSNHRPRLFYFLFAILLFNTWMLVDRLAKKRLGMEFTGEPHIQFEMFVAAVANFVRPVD
;
A
#
# COMPACT_ATOMS: atom_id res chain seq x y z
N MET A 1 2.91 3.75 -11.20
CA MET A 1 1.87 2.98 -11.94
C MET A 1 0.63 2.91 -11.05
N ALA A 2 -0.27 3.88 -11.17
CA ALA A 2 -1.53 3.89 -10.45
C ALA A 2 -2.51 2.90 -11.09
N ILE A 3 -2.39 1.65 -10.67
CA ILE A 3 -3.47 0.65 -10.68
C ILE A 3 -4.78 1.35 -10.28
N GLY A 4 -5.75 1.36 -11.19
CA GLY A 4 -6.96 2.17 -11.12
C GLY A 4 -7.58 2.19 -9.73
N LYS A 5 -7.95 3.40 -9.28
CA LYS A 5 -8.95 3.59 -8.23
C LYS A 5 -10.17 2.77 -8.67
N TRP A 6 -10.80 2.02 -7.76
CA TRP A 6 -12.06 1.32 -8.04
C TRP A 6 -12.94 2.20 -8.92
N ASP A 7 -13.26 1.70 -10.12
CA ASP A 7 -14.08 2.49 -11.01
C ASP A 7 -15.52 2.40 -10.50
N ARG A 8 -16.30 3.46 -10.70
CA ARG A 8 -17.66 3.53 -10.16
C ARG A 8 -18.52 2.31 -10.60
N ALA A 9 -18.25 1.85 -11.81
CA ALA A 9 -18.85 0.67 -12.43
C ALA A 9 -18.55 -0.67 -11.72
N ASP A 10 -17.47 -0.76 -10.93
CA ASP A 10 -17.13 -2.01 -10.21
C ASP A 10 -18.00 -2.23 -8.95
N LEU A 11 -18.72 -1.19 -8.52
CA LEU A 11 -19.45 -1.14 -7.25
C LEU A 11 -20.95 -0.87 -7.41
N GLU A 12 -21.37 -0.34 -8.56
CA GLU A 12 -22.76 -0.03 -8.85
C GLU A 12 -23.50 -1.27 -9.37
N ASP A 13 -24.65 -1.55 -8.77
CA ASP A 13 -25.65 -2.38 -9.43
C ASP A 13 -26.20 -1.61 -10.64
N GLU A 14 -25.91 -2.08 -11.86
CA GLU A 14 -26.35 -1.47 -13.13
C GLU A 14 -27.87 -1.23 -13.18
N VAL A 15 -28.64 -1.97 -12.37
CA VAL A 15 -30.10 -1.86 -12.31
C VAL A 15 -30.57 -0.75 -11.36
N THR A 16 -29.81 -0.42 -10.30
CA THR A 16 -30.29 0.47 -9.24
C THR A 16 -29.42 1.68 -8.91
N ASP A 17 -28.24 1.85 -9.53
CA ASP A 17 -27.30 2.96 -9.25
C ASP A 17 -26.96 3.08 -7.75
N ARG A 18 -26.72 1.92 -7.11
CA ARG A 18 -26.46 1.81 -5.67
C ARG A 18 -25.20 1.00 -5.42
N VAL A 19 -24.42 1.46 -4.44
CA VAL A 19 -23.29 0.73 -3.86
C VAL A 19 -23.73 0.13 -2.52
N VAL A 20 -23.61 -1.20 -2.38
CA VAL A 20 -24.04 -1.93 -1.18
C VAL A 20 -22.85 -2.28 -0.30
N PHE A 21 -22.94 -1.99 1.00
CA PHE A 21 -21.96 -2.39 2.00
C PHE A 21 -22.57 -3.37 3.00
N ALA A 22 -21.95 -4.53 3.20
CA ALA A 22 -22.24 -5.38 4.34
C ALA A 22 -21.42 -4.89 5.55
N THR A 23 -22.08 -4.34 6.57
CA THR A 23 -21.41 -3.75 7.73
C THR A 23 -22.17 -4.03 9.03
N ASN A 24 -21.41 -4.11 10.12
CA ASN A 24 -21.96 -4.13 11.47
C ASN A 24 -22.31 -2.72 11.98
N HIS A 25 -22.00 -1.67 11.20
CA HIS A 25 -22.36 -0.30 11.53
C HIS A 25 -23.88 -0.16 11.52
N GLN A 26 -24.43 0.27 12.65
CA GLN A 26 -25.86 0.52 12.83
C GLN A 26 -26.08 2.03 12.95
N GLY A 27 -27.03 2.55 12.18
CA GLY A 27 -27.36 3.96 12.18
C GLY A 27 -27.85 4.43 10.81
N ASP A 28 -28.84 5.30 10.83
CA ASP A 28 -29.47 5.93 9.67
C ASP A 28 -29.01 7.39 9.48
N ASN A 29 -28.23 7.93 10.42
CA ASN A 29 -27.67 9.27 10.31
C ASN A 29 -26.79 9.41 9.05
N PRO A 30 -27.16 10.27 8.09
CA PRO A 30 -26.43 10.41 6.84
C PRO A 30 -24.98 10.86 7.02
N ALA A 31 -24.67 11.64 8.07
CA ALA A 31 -23.32 12.12 8.32
C ALA A 31 -22.37 10.98 8.76
N ASP A 32 -22.87 10.06 9.58
CA ASP A 32 -22.10 8.93 10.08
C ASP A 32 -21.89 7.88 8.98
N LEU A 33 -22.94 7.59 8.20
CA LEU A 33 -22.87 6.76 7.00
C LEU A 33 -21.84 7.29 6.00
N ARG A 34 -21.82 8.61 5.75
CA ARG A 34 -20.84 9.25 4.84
C ARG A 34 -19.42 9.07 5.35
N ARG A 35 -19.18 9.20 6.67
CA ARG A 35 -17.85 8.95 7.27
C ARG A 35 -17.44 7.49 7.11
N PHE A 36 -18.33 6.54 7.39
CA PHE A 36 -18.09 5.11 7.22
C PHE A 36 -17.71 4.78 5.77
N ILE A 37 -18.51 5.22 4.80
CA ILE A 37 -18.26 4.99 3.37
C ILE A 37 -16.91 5.60 2.96
N ASN A 38 -16.61 6.82 3.40
CA ASN A 38 -15.33 7.44 3.10
C ASN A 38 -14.15 6.66 3.71
N SER A 39 -14.28 6.16 4.93
CA SER A 39 -13.23 5.33 5.56
C SER A 39 -13.03 4.00 4.83
N TYR A 40 -14.08 3.41 4.26
CA TYR A 40 -13.96 2.18 3.48
C TYR A 40 -13.14 2.40 2.19
N ARG A 41 -13.15 3.62 1.63
CA ARG A 41 -12.31 3.96 0.46
C ARG A 41 -10.81 3.86 0.78
N ASP A 42 -10.42 4.01 2.04
CA ASP A 42 -9.02 3.89 2.47
C ASP A 42 -8.49 2.45 2.33
N ARG A 43 -9.37 1.44 2.21
CA ARG A 43 -8.97 0.06 1.90
C ARG A 43 -8.08 -0.03 0.67
N TRP A 44 -8.35 0.78 -0.36
CA TRP A 44 -7.55 0.79 -1.58
C TRP A 44 -6.07 1.14 -1.31
N ILE A 45 -5.81 1.97 -0.30
CA ILE A 45 -4.44 2.32 0.12
C ILE A 45 -3.69 1.07 0.58
N ILE A 46 -4.37 0.17 1.31
CA ILE A 46 -3.78 -1.09 1.77
C ILE A 46 -3.49 -2.00 0.58
N GLU A 47 -4.44 -2.17 -0.35
CA GLU A 47 -4.26 -3.03 -1.53
C GLU A 47 -3.12 -2.55 -2.42
N ASN A 48 -3.03 -1.24 -2.64
CA ASN A 48 -1.92 -0.64 -3.37
C ASN A 48 -0.59 -0.75 -2.64
N GLY A 49 -0.59 -0.51 -1.33
CA GLY A 49 0.59 -0.72 -0.49
C GLY A 49 1.12 -2.15 -0.61
N PHE A 50 0.24 -3.15 -0.59
CA PHE A 50 0.62 -4.54 -0.81
C PHE A 50 1.15 -4.82 -2.22
N LYS A 51 0.56 -4.23 -3.26
CA LYS A 51 1.05 -4.40 -4.63
C LYS A 51 2.44 -3.80 -4.82
N GLU A 52 2.73 -2.67 -4.17
CA GLU A 52 4.07 -2.07 -4.15
C GLU A 52 5.04 -2.89 -3.29
N ALA A 53 4.62 -3.36 -2.11
CA ALA A 53 5.45 -4.19 -1.23
C ALA A 53 5.87 -5.52 -1.88
N LYS A 54 5.04 -6.09 -2.77
CA LYS A 54 5.39 -7.29 -3.56
C LYS A 54 6.65 -7.11 -4.40
N LYS A 55 7.04 -5.88 -4.77
CA LYS A 55 8.30 -5.63 -5.49
C LYS A 55 9.54 -6.01 -4.68
N PHE A 56 9.44 -6.05 -3.35
CA PHE A 56 10.50 -6.48 -2.45
C PHE A 56 10.46 -7.99 -2.14
N LEU A 57 9.43 -8.71 -2.59
CA LEU A 57 9.25 -10.12 -2.24
C LEU A 57 10.21 -11.01 -3.04
N ALA A 58 11.12 -11.66 -2.34
CA ALA A 58 12.00 -12.64 -2.95
C ALA A 58 11.23 -13.92 -3.32
N GLU A 59 11.51 -14.46 -4.50
CA GLU A 59 10.96 -15.75 -4.92
C GLU A 59 11.61 -16.91 -4.14
N THR A 60 10.79 -17.90 -3.76
CA THR A 60 11.28 -19.12 -3.11
C THR A 60 10.57 -20.35 -3.66
N ARG A 61 11.35 -21.42 -3.89
CA ARG A 61 10.83 -22.74 -4.24
C ARG A 61 10.76 -23.69 -3.05
N SER A 62 11.16 -23.23 -1.85
CA SER A 62 11.13 -24.06 -0.65
C SER A 62 9.69 -24.41 -0.28
N SER A 63 9.42 -25.68 0.05
CA SER A 63 8.12 -26.10 0.57
C SER A 63 7.89 -25.67 2.03
N ASN A 64 8.98 -25.40 2.76
CA ASN A 64 8.94 -24.95 4.15
C ASN A 64 8.26 -23.57 4.25
N HIS A 65 7.37 -23.40 5.24
CA HIS A 65 6.68 -22.12 5.45
C HIS A 65 7.59 -21.03 6.04
N ARG A 66 8.65 -21.40 6.77
CA ARG A 66 9.50 -20.43 7.48
C ARG A 66 10.20 -19.44 6.52
N PRO A 67 10.83 -19.87 5.41
CA PRO A 67 11.41 -18.94 4.44
C PRO A 67 10.35 -18.05 3.77
N ARG A 68 9.16 -18.59 3.46
CA ARG A 68 8.06 -17.80 2.88
C ARG A 68 7.60 -16.70 3.82
N LEU A 69 7.40 -17.03 5.10
CA LEU A 69 7.03 -16.07 6.12
C LEU A 69 8.13 -15.01 6.31
N PHE A 70 9.39 -15.43 6.36
CA PHE A 70 10.51 -14.51 6.48
C PHE A 70 10.58 -13.54 5.30
N TYR A 71 10.52 -14.01 4.05
CA TYR A 71 10.52 -13.15 2.87
C TYR A 71 9.34 -12.20 2.83
N PHE A 72 8.15 -12.66 3.25
CA PHE A 72 6.98 -11.80 3.37
C PHE A 72 7.22 -10.67 4.39
N LEU A 73 7.61 -11.00 5.62
CA LEU A 73 7.86 -9.99 6.66
C LEU A 73 8.99 -9.04 6.27
N PHE A 74 10.05 -9.56 5.65
CA PHE A 74 11.18 -8.77 5.19
C PHE A 74 10.79 -7.80 4.06
N ALA A 75 9.95 -8.24 3.11
CA ALA A 75 9.41 -7.38 2.07
C ALA A 75 8.58 -6.22 2.65
N ILE A 76 7.73 -6.49 3.64
CA ILE A 76 6.96 -5.46 4.36
C ILE A 76 7.88 -4.49 5.10
N LEU A 77 8.94 -5.00 5.75
CA LEU A 77 9.92 -4.16 6.44
C LEU A 77 10.64 -3.21 5.47
N LEU A 78 11.10 -3.73 4.31
CA LEU A 78 11.76 -2.92 3.28
C LEU A 78 10.83 -1.86 2.68
N PHE A 79 9.59 -2.22 2.39
CA PHE A 79 8.57 -1.27 1.92
C PHE A 79 8.32 -0.15 2.94
N ASN A 80 8.14 -0.50 4.21
CA ASN A 80 7.94 0.50 5.27
C ASN A 80 9.15 1.42 5.43
N THR A 81 10.36 0.86 5.31
CA THR A 81 11.61 1.63 5.39
C THR A 81 11.73 2.59 4.21
N TRP A 82 11.45 2.12 2.99
CA TRP A 82 11.42 2.98 1.80
C TRP A 82 10.44 4.14 1.97
N MET A 83 9.24 3.85 2.47
CA MET A 83 8.23 4.89 2.68
C MET A 83 8.55 5.85 3.82
N LEU A 84 9.25 5.38 4.85
CA LEU A 84 9.76 6.24 5.91
C LEU A 84 10.83 7.20 5.38
N VAL A 85 11.78 6.70 4.58
CA VAL A 85 12.83 7.51 3.95
C VAL A 85 12.22 8.53 2.99
N ASP A 86 11.24 8.13 2.19
CA ASP A 86 10.52 9.03 1.28
C ASP A 86 9.84 10.18 2.04
N ARG A 87 9.10 9.86 3.10
CA ARG A 87 8.44 10.88 3.95
C ARG A 87 9.45 11.80 4.63
N LEU A 88 10.58 11.25 5.07
CA LEU A 88 11.65 12.05 5.66
C LEU A 88 12.27 13.00 4.62
N ALA A 89 12.49 12.53 3.39
CA ALA A 89 12.99 13.35 2.28
C ALA A 89 12.01 14.46 1.93
N LYS A 90 10.72 14.13 1.73
CA LYS A 90 9.65 15.10 1.48
C LYS A 90 9.56 16.15 2.60
N LYS A 91 9.64 15.74 3.87
CA LYS A 91 9.67 16.66 5.02
C LYS A 91 10.84 17.63 4.95
N ARG A 92 12.04 17.16 4.60
CA ARG A 92 13.24 18.01 4.46
C ARG A 92 13.16 18.96 3.28
N LEU A 93 12.45 18.58 2.22
CA LEU A 93 12.25 19.40 1.03
C LEU A 93 11.01 20.32 1.13
N GLY A 94 10.28 20.31 2.25
CA GLY A 94 9.06 21.09 2.41
C GLY A 94 7.91 20.64 1.50
N MET A 95 7.92 19.37 1.08
CA MET A 95 6.90 18.78 0.21
C MET A 95 5.79 18.12 1.02
N GLU A 96 4.57 18.15 0.47
CA GLU A 96 3.43 17.38 0.98
C GLU A 96 3.69 15.86 0.94
N PHE A 97 3.12 15.11 1.89
CA PHE A 97 3.28 13.63 1.96
C PHE A 97 2.34 12.86 1.01
N THR A 98 1.67 13.56 0.11
CA THR A 98 0.70 12.99 -0.83
C THR A 98 1.39 12.53 -2.12
N GLY A 99 0.64 11.76 -2.92
CA GLY A 99 1.09 11.32 -4.25
C GLY A 99 2.09 10.17 -4.25
N GLU A 100 2.73 9.96 -5.40
CA GLU A 100 3.73 8.91 -5.58
C GLU A 100 4.99 9.17 -4.72
N PRO A 101 5.74 8.12 -4.36
CA PRO A 101 7.03 8.27 -3.69
C PRO A 101 7.96 9.16 -4.52
N HIS A 102 8.60 10.13 -3.88
CA HIS A 102 9.64 10.96 -4.48
C HIS A 102 10.93 10.17 -4.65
N ILE A 103 11.30 9.37 -3.65
CA ILE A 103 12.40 8.41 -3.75
C ILE A 103 11.92 7.23 -4.58
N GLN A 104 12.50 7.04 -5.77
CA GLN A 104 12.17 5.91 -6.63
C GLN A 104 12.62 4.58 -6.01
N PHE A 105 11.90 3.51 -6.32
CA PHE A 105 12.15 2.17 -5.79
C PHE A 105 13.58 1.71 -6.09
N GLU A 106 14.03 1.91 -7.32
CA GLU A 106 15.35 1.52 -7.83
C GLU A 106 16.47 2.21 -7.06
N MET A 107 16.28 3.49 -6.75
CA MET A 107 17.23 4.28 -5.95
C MET A 107 17.33 3.74 -4.52
N PHE A 108 16.20 3.42 -3.90
CA PHE A 108 16.16 2.85 -2.56
C PHE A 108 16.85 1.47 -2.52
N VAL A 109 16.52 0.59 -3.47
CA VAL A 109 17.13 -0.75 -3.56
C VAL A 109 18.64 -0.65 -3.79
N ALA A 110 19.09 0.23 -4.68
CA ALA A 110 20.52 0.45 -4.91
C ALA A 110 21.25 0.92 -3.64
N ALA A 111 20.65 1.84 -2.88
CA ALA A 111 21.22 2.32 -1.62
C ALA A 111 21.32 1.19 -0.58
N VAL A 112 20.27 0.38 -0.42
CA VAL A 112 20.30 -0.79 0.49
C VAL A 112 21.32 -1.82 0.02
N ALA A 113 21.38 -2.12 -1.27
CA ALA A 113 22.35 -3.08 -1.81
C ALA A 113 23.80 -2.61 -1.58
N ASN A 114 24.09 -1.32 -1.71
CA ASN A 114 25.40 -0.76 -1.40
C ASN A 114 25.72 -0.79 0.11
N PHE A 115 24.71 -0.62 0.97
CA PHE A 115 24.88 -0.72 2.42
C PHE A 115 25.13 -2.17 2.89
N VAL A 116 24.47 -3.14 2.27
CA VAL A 116 24.56 -4.56 2.64
C VAL A 116 25.77 -5.25 2.01
N ARG A 117 26.30 -4.72 0.90
CA ARG A 117 27.50 -5.28 0.28
C ARG A 117 28.67 -5.23 1.28
N PRO A 118 29.42 -6.34 1.44
CA PRO A 118 30.62 -6.33 2.26
C PRO A 118 31.58 -5.26 1.73
N VAL A 119 32.21 -4.54 2.65
CA VAL A 119 33.36 -3.70 2.31
C VAL A 119 34.54 -4.67 2.25
N ASP A 120 34.85 -5.15 1.05
CA ASP A 120 36.13 -5.82 0.78
C ASP A 120 37.28 -4.81 0.91
#